data_AF-A0A7R9YH16-F1
#
_entry.id   AF-A0A7R9YH16-F1
#
_cell.length_a   1.000
_cell.length_b   1.000
_cell.length_c   1.000
_cell.angle_alpha   90.00
_cell.angle_beta   90.00
_cell.angle_gamma   90.00
#
_symmetry.space_group_name_H-M   'P 1'
#
loop_
_entity.id
_entity.type
_entity.pdbx_description
1 polymer ?
#
loop_
_entity_poly.entity_id
_entity_poly.type
_entity_poly.pdbx_seq_one_letter_code
_entity_poly.pdbx_strand_id
1 'polypeptide(L)'
;AFLLELAHMDFGHGYELRDEHRPLIAELHHLGIVHVRDAAKSKSFYPTRLAAAIVSSGDISPGGSARGRAIVESNLRVYVYTSSRAWTAILALFLRLRTLLPNAVVASITRERIQRAMREHGL
;
A
#
# COMPACT_ATOMS: atom_id res chain seq x y z
N ALA A 1 9.71 -21.62 -6.06
CA ALA A 1 10.33 -20.86 -7.17
C ALA A 1 9.30 -20.08 -8.02
N PHE A 2 8.04 -20.53 -8.09
CA PHE A 2 6.97 -19.93 -8.92
C PHE A 2 6.75 -18.42 -8.77
N LEU A 3 6.82 -17.84 -7.57
CA LEU A 3 6.56 -16.39 -7.38
C LEU A 3 7.56 -15.48 -8.13
N LEU A 4 8.82 -15.92 -8.25
CA LEU A 4 9.83 -15.18 -9.01
C LEU A 4 9.61 -15.31 -10.51
N GLU A 5 9.13 -16.48 -10.95
CA GLU A 5 8.72 -16.69 -12.34
C GLU A 5 7.53 -15.80 -12.69
N LEU A 6 6.50 -15.79 -11.84
CA LEU A 6 5.29 -14.99 -11.98
C LEU A 6 5.58 -13.49 -12.14
N ALA A 7 6.63 -13.00 -11.49
CA ALA A 7 7.04 -11.61 -11.60
C ALA A 7 7.66 -11.21 -12.95
N HIS A 8 8.20 -12.17 -13.68
CA HIS A 8 8.74 -11.97 -15.02
C HIS A 8 7.71 -12.33 -16.10
N MET A 9 6.49 -12.69 -15.72
CA MET A 9 5.40 -12.94 -16.66
C MET A 9 4.72 -11.62 -17.06
N ASP A 10 4.37 -11.52 -18.33
CA ASP A 10 3.66 -10.36 -18.86
C ASP A 10 2.18 -10.41 -18.49
N PHE A 11 1.65 -9.27 -18.05
CA PHE A 11 0.21 -9.16 -17.78
C PHE A 11 -0.59 -9.33 -19.08
N GLY A 12 -1.76 -9.94 -18.97
CA GLY A 12 -2.67 -10.15 -20.12
C GLY A 12 -2.36 -11.37 -20.98
N HIS A 13 -1.25 -12.07 -20.75
CA HIS A 13 -0.94 -13.35 -21.40
C HIS A 13 -1.42 -14.53 -20.54
N GLY A 14 -1.91 -15.58 -21.19
CA GLY A 14 -2.34 -16.81 -20.53
C GLY A 14 -1.17 -17.79 -20.40
N TYR A 15 -0.89 -18.22 -19.17
CA TYR A 15 0.14 -19.20 -18.85
C TYR A 15 -0.49 -20.52 -18.43
N GLU A 16 0.17 -21.64 -18.71
CA GLU A 16 -0.34 -22.98 -18.41
C GLU A 16 -0.34 -23.28 -16.90
N LEU A 17 -1.46 -23.81 -16.42
CA LEU A 17 -1.64 -24.20 -15.03
C LEU A 17 -1.05 -25.60 -14.80
N ARG A 18 0.11 -25.65 -14.15
CA ARG A 18 0.70 -26.93 -13.71
C ARG A 18 0.08 -27.40 -12.40
N ASP A 19 -0.15 -28.70 -12.27
CA ASP A 19 -0.77 -29.30 -11.07
C ASP A 19 0.03 -29.05 -9.79
N GLU A 20 1.37 -28.96 -9.90
CA GLU A 20 2.29 -28.64 -8.79
C GLU A 20 1.98 -27.30 -8.10
N HIS A 21 1.50 -26.31 -8.84
CA HIS A 21 1.26 -24.95 -8.34
C HIS A 21 -0.22 -24.61 -8.15
N ARG A 22 -1.12 -25.57 -8.41
CA ARG A 22 -2.57 -25.37 -8.33
C ARG A 22 -3.08 -24.84 -6.99
N PRO A 23 -2.64 -25.33 -5.81
CA PRO A 23 -3.08 -24.76 -4.52
C PRO A 23 -2.58 -23.31 -4.34
N LEU A 24 -1.33 -23.03 -4.71
CA LEU A 24 -0.75 -21.69 -4.62
C LEU A 24 -1.49 -20.70 -5.54
N ILE A 25 -1.84 -21.12 -6.75
CA ILE A 25 -2.57 -20.27 -7.70
C ILE A 25 -3.99 -19.98 -7.21
N ALA A 26 -4.63 -20.92 -6.51
CA ALA A 26 -5.91 -20.66 -5.85
C ALA A 26 -5.78 -19.55 -4.78
N GLU A 27 -4.74 -19.56 -3.96
CA GLU A 27 -4.49 -18.49 -2.98
C GLU A 27 -4.18 -17.15 -3.65
N LEU A 28 -3.30 -17.15 -4.66
CA LEU A 28 -2.96 -15.95 -5.44
C LEU A 28 -4.17 -15.37 -6.19
N HIS A 29 -5.12 -16.22 -6.57
CA HIS A 29 -6.39 -15.80 -7.14
C HIS A 29 -7.26 -15.04 -6.13
N HIS A 30 -7.38 -15.54 -4.89
CA HIS A 30 -8.11 -14.83 -3.84
C HIS A 30 -7.48 -13.47 -3.50
N LEU A 31 -6.15 -13.35 -3.65
CA LEU A 31 -5.40 -12.10 -3.46
C LEU A 31 -5.47 -11.15 -4.68
N GLY A 32 -6.07 -11.57 -5.80
CA GLY A 32 -6.13 -10.79 -7.04
C GLY A 32 -4.78 -10.63 -7.75
N ILE A 33 -3.79 -11.43 -7.36
CA ILE A 33 -2.45 -11.44 -7.98
C ILE A 33 -2.50 -12.15 -9.33
N VAL A 34 -3.31 -13.20 -9.40
CA VAL A 34 -3.53 -13.97 -10.63
C VAL A 34 -5.03 -14.03 -10.91
N HIS A 35 -5.41 -13.90 -12.16
CA HIS A 35 -6.78 -14.13 -12.59
C HIS A 35 -6.90 -15.51 -13.24
N VAL A 36 -7.94 -16.25 -12.87
CA VAL A 36 -8.30 -17.53 -13.48
C VAL A 36 -9.75 -17.40 -13.91
N ARG A 37 -10.02 -17.56 -15.21
CA ARG A 37 -11.35 -17.32 -15.79
C ARG A 37 -12.43 -18.23 -15.19
N ASP A 38 -12.08 -19.48 -14.93
CA ASP A 38 -12.91 -20.49 -14.27
C ASP A 38 -12.00 -21.44 -13.49
N ALA A 39 -12.01 -21.37 -12.16
CA ALA A 39 -11.10 -22.16 -11.32
C ALA A 39 -11.30 -23.68 -11.47
N ALA A 40 -12.49 -24.13 -11.86
CA ALA A 40 -12.80 -25.55 -12.01
C ALA A 40 -12.39 -26.10 -13.39
N LYS A 41 -12.42 -25.27 -14.43
CA LYS A 41 -12.26 -25.72 -15.84
C LYS A 41 -11.07 -25.12 -16.57
N SER A 42 -10.48 -24.04 -16.07
CA SER A 42 -9.41 -23.34 -16.76
C SER A 42 -8.09 -24.09 -16.62
N LYS A 43 -7.43 -24.31 -17.76
CA LYS A 43 -6.06 -24.82 -17.85
C LYS A 43 -5.00 -23.71 -17.86
N SER A 44 -5.45 -22.47 -17.82
CA SER A 44 -4.56 -21.31 -17.89
C SER A 44 -4.90 -20.27 -16.83
N PHE A 45 -3.88 -19.53 -16.42
CA PHE A 45 -3.97 -18.40 -15.51
C PHE A 45 -3.36 -17.15 -16.14
N TYR A 46 -3.78 -15.98 -15.67
CA TYR A 46 -3.40 -14.68 -16.23
C TYR A 46 -2.83 -13.80 -15.10
N PRO A 47 -1.54 -13.47 -15.13
CA PRO A 47 -0.94 -12.54 -14.17
C PRO A 47 -1.63 -11.17 -14.24
N THR A 48 -1.95 -10.60 -13.08
CA THR A 48 -2.46 -9.23 -13.00
C THR A 48 -1.32 -8.22 -12.83
N ARG A 49 -1.60 -6.92 -12.93
CA ARG A 49 -0.60 -5.88 -12.65
C ARG A 49 -0.05 -5.95 -11.22
N LEU A 50 -0.80 -6.55 -10.28
CA LEU A 50 -0.35 -6.77 -8.91
C LEU A 50 0.77 -7.81 -8.84
N ALA A 51 0.74 -8.84 -9.69
CA ALA A 51 1.82 -9.83 -9.77
C ALA A 51 3.17 -9.21 -10.12
N ALA A 52 3.21 -8.34 -11.13
CA ALA A 52 4.42 -7.60 -11.49
C ALA A 52 4.90 -6.66 -10.36
N ALA A 53 3.97 -6.09 -9.60
CA ALA A 53 4.27 -5.17 -8.51
C ALA A 53 4.90 -5.86 -7.28
N ILE A 54 4.68 -7.16 -7.06
CA ILE A 54 5.22 -7.89 -5.90
C ILE A 54 6.75 -7.95 -5.91
N VAL A 55 7.37 -8.09 -7.08
CA VAL A 55 8.84 -8.12 -7.21
C VAL A 55 9.41 -6.75 -7.49
N SER A 56 8.66 -5.86 -8.13
CA SER A 56 8.98 -4.44 -8.21
C SER A 56 8.72 -3.76 -6.86
N SER A 57 9.63 -3.97 -5.90
CA SER A 57 9.64 -3.38 -4.55
C SER A 57 9.76 -1.85 -4.49
N GLY A 58 9.54 -1.14 -5.61
CA GLY A 58 9.85 0.28 -5.77
C GLY A 58 8.67 1.25 -5.82
N ASP A 59 7.50 0.87 -6.36
CA ASP A 59 6.42 1.86 -6.51
C ASP A 59 5.05 1.19 -6.76
N ILE A 60 4.48 0.59 -5.71
CA ILE A 60 3.07 0.19 -5.71
C ILE A 60 2.23 1.44 -5.46
N SER A 61 2.23 2.34 -6.44
CA SER A 61 1.25 3.43 -6.55
C SER A 61 0.25 3.01 -7.61
N PRO A 62 -0.74 2.14 -7.30
CA PRO A 62 -1.74 1.72 -8.27
C PRO A 62 -2.54 2.95 -8.66
N GLY A 63 -2.25 3.50 -9.84
CA GLY A 63 -3.02 4.55 -10.53
C GLY A 63 -3.91 5.41 -9.64
N GLY A 64 -3.31 6.30 -8.85
CA GLY A 64 -4.08 7.10 -7.90
C GLY A 64 -3.19 8.04 -7.11
N SER A 65 -2.74 9.11 -7.75
CA SER A 65 -2.25 10.36 -7.15
C SER A 65 -2.62 10.47 -5.67
N ALA A 66 -1.66 10.30 -4.76
CA ALA A 66 -1.44 11.03 -3.49
C ALA A 66 -2.65 11.68 -2.77
N ARG A 67 -3.87 11.17 -2.91
CA ARG A 67 -5.13 11.72 -2.40
C ARG A 67 -5.53 10.88 -1.23
N GLY A 68 -4.79 11.10 -0.14
CA GLY A 68 -4.92 10.34 1.09
C GLY A 68 -3.60 10.30 1.85
N ARG A 69 -2.88 11.43 1.91
CA ARG A 69 -1.62 11.48 2.68
C ARG A 69 -1.85 11.30 4.17
N ALA A 70 -3.06 11.51 4.69
CA ALA A 70 -3.35 11.39 6.11
C ALA A 70 -4.65 10.64 6.36
N ILE A 71 -4.63 9.73 7.33
CA ILE A 71 -5.79 9.05 7.92
C ILE A 71 -5.93 9.59 9.34
N VAL A 72 -7.15 9.98 9.72
CA VAL A 72 -7.48 10.43 11.07
C VAL A 72 -8.52 9.48 11.66
N GLU A 73 -8.20 8.86 12.80
CA GLU A 73 -9.11 8.02 13.55
C GLU A 73 -9.98 8.84 14.51
N SER A 74 -11.13 8.29 14.92
CA SER A 74 -12.05 8.92 15.89
C SER A 74 -11.43 9.14 17.27
N ASN A 75 -10.36 8.42 17.62
CA ASN A 75 -9.61 8.57 18.87
C ASN A 75 -8.51 9.65 18.79
N LEU A 76 -8.53 10.49 17.75
CA LEU A 76 -7.58 11.56 17.48
C LEU A 76 -6.15 11.09 17.13
N ARG A 77 -5.97 9.83 16.73
CA ARG A 77 -4.71 9.35 16.11
C ARG A 77 -4.68 9.72 14.63
N VAL A 78 -3.50 10.12 14.17
CA VAL A 78 -3.25 10.55 12.80
C VAL A 78 -2.13 9.71 12.22
N TYR A 79 -2.35 9.15 11.03
CA TYR A 79 -1.39 8.37 10.26
C TYR A 79 -1.14 9.08 8.94
N VAL A 80 0.04 9.65 8.76
CA VAL A 80 0.39 10.38 7.53
C VAL A 80 1.39 9.58 6.71
N TYR A 81 1.02 9.15 5.50
CA TYR A 81 1.93 8.53 4.54
C TYR A 81 2.71 9.62 3.80
N THR A 82 3.94 9.84 4.24
CA THR A 82 4.88 10.79 3.65
C THR A 82 6.31 10.37 3.96
N SER A 83 7.18 10.44 2.96
CA SER A 83 8.64 10.38 3.13
C SER A 83 9.27 11.78 3.17
N SER A 84 8.48 12.84 2.95
CA SER A 84 8.95 14.22 2.92
C SER A 84 9.14 14.78 4.32
N ARG A 85 10.39 15.09 4.68
CA ARG A 85 10.75 15.73 5.95
C ARG A 85 10.07 17.09 6.14
N ALA A 86 9.81 17.83 5.06
CA ALA A 86 9.10 19.11 5.12
C ALA A 86 7.67 18.93 5.62
N TRP A 87 6.94 17.94 5.09
CA TRP A 87 5.60 17.62 5.57
C TRP A 87 5.60 17.17 7.03
N THR A 88 6.59 16.37 7.43
CA THR A 88 6.76 15.97 8.84
C THR A 88 6.97 17.19 9.75
N ALA A 89 7.76 18.18 9.33
CA ALA A 89 7.98 19.40 10.10
C ALA A 89 6.70 20.25 10.25
N ILE A 90 5.90 20.37 9.18
CA ILE A 90 4.61 21.07 9.23
C ILE A 90 3.66 20.37 10.22
N LEU A 91 3.57 19.04 10.17
CA LEU A 91 2.74 18.26 11.10
C LEU A 91 3.19 18.42 12.55
N ALA A 92 4.49 18.57 12.80
CA ALA A 92 5.04 18.76 14.13
C ALA A 92 4.59 20.07 14.81
N LEU A 93 4.13 21.06 14.04
CA LEU A 93 3.62 22.33 14.56
C LEU A 93 2.38 22.11 15.43
N PHE A 94 1.44 21.29 14.95
CA PHE A 94 0.12 21.15 15.56
C PHE A 94 -0.22 19.73 16.04
N LEU A 95 0.59 18.73 15.72
CA LEU A 95 0.43 17.36 16.20
C LEU A 95 1.51 16.97 17.21
N ARG A 96 1.14 16.06 18.12
CA ARG A 96 2.12 15.32 18.93
C ARG A 96 2.61 14.12 18.12
N LEU A 97 3.77 14.25 17.49
CA LEU A 97 4.44 13.13 16.82
C LEU A 97 4.76 12.02 17.83
N ARG A 98 4.46 10.77 17.47
CA ARG A 98 4.73 9.58 18.29
C ARG A 98 5.85 8.74 17.68
N THR A 99 5.72 8.41 16.41
CA THR A 99 6.65 7.55 15.69
C THR A 99 6.86 8.05 14.27
N LEU A 100 8.10 8.01 13.81
CA LEU A 100 8.48 8.28 12.42
C LEU A 100 8.92 6.96 11.77
N LEU A 101 8.26 6.60 10.69
CA LEU A 101 8.60 5.47 9.83
C LEU A 101 9.18 6.01 8.51
N PRO A 102 9.88 5.19 7.71
CA PRO A 102 10.50 5.65 6.45
C PRO A 102 9.52 6.28 5.45
N ASN A 103 8.27 5.82 5.42
CA ASN A 103 7.21 6.27 4.52
C ASN A 103 5.94 6.73 5.25
N ALA A 104 5.97 6.85 6.58
CA ALA A 104 4.80 7.23 7.35
C ALA A 104 5.15 7.95 8.67
N VAL A 105 4.19 8.72 9.18
CA VAL A 105 4.28 9.45 10.45
C VAL A 105 3.05 9.09 11.27
N VAL A 106 3.26 8.61 12.50
CA VAL A 106 2.19 8.33 13.46
C VAL A 106 2.18 9.45 14.50
N ALA A 107 1.03 10.09 14.68
CA ALA A 107 0.87 11.21 15.58
C ALA A 107 -0.50 11.19 16.28
N SER A 108 -0.70 12.09 17.24
CA SER A 108 -2.01 12.33 17.85
C SER A 108 -2.29 13.82 17.98
N ILE A 109 -3.54 14.20 17.78
CA ILE A 109 -4.03 15.55 18.04
C ILE A 109 -4.25 15.70 19.54
N THR A 110 -3.69 16.75 20.16
CA THR A 110 -3.97 17.10 21.57
C THR A 110 -4.32 18.57 21.69
N ARG A 111 -5.13 18.91 22.69
CA ARG A 111 -5.58 20.30 22.93
C ARG A 111 -4.39 21.26 23.09
N GLU A 112 -3.36 20.83 23.83
CA GLU A 112 -2.19 21.65 24.13
C GLU A 112 -1.40 21.97 22.87
N ARG A 113 -1.24 20.99 21.97
CA ARG A 113 -0.53 21.18 20.70
C ARG A 113 -1.27 22.13 19.77
N ILE A 114 -2.60 21.98 19.66
CA ILE A 114 -3.43 22.86 18.83
C ILE A 114 -3.42 24.29 19.38
N GLN A 115 -3.66 24.47 20.68
CA GLN A 115 -3.64 25.81 21.30
C GLN A 115 -2.28 26.48 21.18
N ARG A 116 -1.19 25.72 21.32
CA ARG A 116 0.16 26.22 21.10
C ARG A 116 0.37 26.66 19.66
N ALA A 117 0.00 25.83 18.69
CA ALA A 117 0.11 26.13 17.27
C ALA A 117 -0.66 27.41 16.90
N MET A 118 -1.87 27.58 17.43
CA MET A 118 -2.69 28.77 17.21
C MET A 118 -2.03 30.04 17.78
N ARG A 119 -1.44 29.98 18.98
CA ARG A 119 -0.75 31.14 19.59
C ARG A 119 0.57 31.49 18.91
N GLU A 120 1.36 30.50 18.53
CA GLU A 120 2.73 30.70 18.02
C GLU A 120 2.76 30.96 16.51
N HIS A 121 1.83 30.37 15.75
CA HIS A 121 1.87 30.35 14.28
C HIS A 121 0.62 30.88 13.61
N GLY A 122 -0.45 31.21 14.35
CA GLY A 122 -1.69 31.74 13.78
C GLY A 122 -2.40 30.79 12.81
N LEU A 123 -2.14 29.48 12.95
CA LEU A 123 -2.90 28.41 12.29
C LEU A 123 -4.28 28.29 12.90
#